data_AF-A0A429FB54-F1
#
_entry.id   AF-A0A429FB54-F1
#
_cell.length_a   1.000
_cell.length_b   1.000
_cell.length_c   1.000
_cell.angle_alpha   90.00
_cell.angle_beta   90.00
_cell.angle_gamma   90.00
#
_symmetry.space_group_name_H-M   'P 1'
#
loop_
_entity.id
_entity.type
_entity.pdbx_description
1 polymer ?
#
loop_
_entity_poly.entity_id
_entity_poly.type
_entity_poly.pdbx_seq_one_letter_code
_entity_poly.pdbx_strand_id
1 'polypeptide(L)'
;MSTPTEISETTTGAQLRGARLYMKLSLAEMAKATRYAKSYLGLVETGKKPVTLELLTAYERVLGDGMKRPDLVHPRLIKIDTPQERERVLAAVEAGEPDVFAQGPTSSSIDAAICPNLSENAIGHFRTWAIEGKTSTLRANAISVLGFLPGRENAEVVAQALNTDPKVRRLCVASEVSRLMQWDWPTSLQVADDPTTAPDAKKLGAKLAKEAVDPKDSESRWVAGWLLQRLAPVLG
;
A
#
# COMPACT_ATOMS: atom_id res chain seq x y z
N MET A 1 -3.16 36.00 4.33
CA MET A 1 -1.82 35.54 4.73
C MET A 1 -1.95 34.07 5.05
N SER A 2 -1.57 33.21 4.10
CA SER A 2 -1.69 31.76 4.23
C SER A 2 -0.49 31.22 5.00
N THR A 3 -0.78 30.48 6.06
CA THR A 3 0.19 29.74 6.87
C THR A 3 0.91 28.71 5.98
N PRO A 4 2.25 28.59 6.06
CA PRO A 4 2.96 27.53 5.35
C PRO A 4 2.61 26.18 5.96
N THR A 5 2.17 25.26 5.10
CA THR A 5 1.97 23.84 5.40
C THR A 5 3.22 23.27 6.08
N GLU A 6 3.06 22.78 7.32
CA GLU A 6 4.10 22.05 8.04
C GLU A 6 4.64 20.90 7.18
N ILE A 7 5.94 20.93 6.97
CA ILE A 7 6.70 19.95 6.20
C ILE A 7 6.80 18.70 7.07
N SER A 8 6.18 17.59 6.66
CA SER A 8 6.44 16.28 7.27
C SER A 8 7.86 15.85 6.93
N GLU A 9 8.77 16.03 7.89
CA GLU A 9 10.17 15.65 7.83
C GLU A 9 10.38 14.13 7.69
N THR A 10 11.42 13.78 6.94
CA THR A 10 12.12 12.48 6.80
C THR A 10 11.50 11.38 5.94
N THR A 11 11.43 11.60 4.62
CA THR A 11 11.51 10.49 3.66
C THR A 11 12.90 9.85 3.72
N THR A 12 13.00 8.54 3.96
CA THR A 12 14.29 7.83 4.05
C THR A 12 14.73 7.24 2.71
N GLY A 13 16.02 6.94 2.57
CA GLY A 13 16.54 6.27 1.38
C GLY A 13 15.93 4.89 1.13
N ALA A 14 15.60 4.16 2.20
CA ALA A 14 14.92 2.87 2.11
C ALA A 14 13.51 3.02 1.52
N GLN A 15 12.78 4.10 1.85
CA GLN A 15 11.47 4.40 1.26
C GLN A 15 11.59 4.72 -0.23
N LEU A 16 12.60 5.49 -0.65
CA LEU A 16 12.87 5.76 -2.07
C LEU A 16 13.16 4.46 -2.84
N ARG A 17 13.97 3.57 -2.26
CA ARG A 17 14.24 2.24 -2.82
C ARG A 17 12.97 1.42 -2.95
N GLY A 18 12.15 1.39 -1.91
CA GLY A 18 10.86 0.71 -1.89
C GLY A 18 9.95 1.22 -3.01
N ALA A 19 9.80 2.54 -3.16
CA ALA A 19 9.00 3.17 -4.20
C ALA A 19 9.54 2.91 -5.62
N ARG A 20 10.86 2.89 -5.80
CA ARG A 20 11.47 2.53 -7.09
C ARG A 20 11.18 1.06 -7.46
N LEU A 21 11.35 0.15 -6.50
CA LEU A 21 11.08 -1.27 -6.71
C LEU A 21 9.59 -1.55 -6.90
N TYR A 22 8.71 -0.81 -6.21
CA TYR A 22 7.26 -0.79 -6.44
C TYR A 22 6.94 -0.50 -7.91
N MET A 23 7.61 0.51 -8.48
CA MET A 23 7.44 0.87 -9.90
C MET A 23 8.19 -0.07 -10.85
N LYS A 24 8.77 -1.17 -10.36
CA LYS A 24 9.58 -2.14 -11.12
C LYS A 24 10.73 -1.51 -11.90
N LEU A 25 11.26 -0.39 -11.42
CA LEU A 25 12.39 0.29 -12.03
C LEU A 25 13.69 -0.25 -11.42
N SER A 26 14.63 -0.66 -12.25
CA SER A 26 16.01 -0.88 -11.80
C SER A 26 16.65 0.42 -11.35
N LEU A 27 17.72 0.33 -10.54
CA LEU A 27 18.49 1.50 -10.14
C LEU A 27 19.09 2.24 -11.35
N ALA A 28 19.38 1.52 -12.44
CA ALA A 28 19.89 2.09 -13.68
C ALA A 28 18.81 2.85 -14.46
N GLU A 29 17.59 2.30 -14.54
CA GLU A 29 16.44 2.98 -15.16
C GLU A 29 16.04 4.22 -14.35
N MET A 30 16.05 4.13 -13.02
CA MET A 30 15.78 5.28 -12.16
C MET A 30 16.86 6.36 -12.30
N ALA A 31 18.14 5.97 -12.37
CA ALA A 31 19.24 6.89 -12.65
C ALA A 31 19.04 7.63 -13.97
N LYS A 32 18.66 6.90 -15.03
CA LYS A 32 18.34 7.49 -16.34
C LYS A 32 17.14 8.44 -16.27
N ALA A 33 16.06 8.04 -15.58
CA ALA A 33 14.82 8.80 -15.50
C ALA A 33 14.94 10.07 -14.65
N THR A 34 15.67 9.99 -13.54
CA THR A 34 15.92 11.12 -12.62
C THR A 34 17.12 11.98 -13.02
N ARG A 35 17.97 11.48 -13.94
CA ARG A 35 19.26 12.07 -14.37
C ARG A 35 20.34 12.15 -13.28
N TYR A 36 20.18 11.41 -12.19
CA TYR A 36 21.23 11.24 -11.19
C TYR A 36 22.15 10.08 -11.55
N ALA A 37 23.38 10.11 -11.04
CA ALA A 37 24.28 8.98 -11.16
C ALA A 37 23.75 7.75 -10.39
N LYS A 38 23.79 6.57 -11.00
CA LYS A 38 23.38 5.30 -10.38
C LYS A 38 24.08 5.06 -9.03
N SER A 39 25.36 5.41 -8.93
CA SER A 39 26.15 5.28 -7.71
C SER A 39 25.63 6.20 -6.59
N TYR A 40 25.28 7.44 -6.93
CA TYR A 40 24.70 8.39 -5.97
C TYR A 40 23.34 7.90 -5.46
N LEU A 41 22.46 7.44 -6.35
CA LEU A 41 21.18 6.86 -5.94
C LEU A 41 21.37 5.65 -5.03
N GLY A 42 22.32 4.76 -5.34
CA GLY A 42 22.63 3.61 -4.50
C GLY A 42 23.12 3.99 -3.10
N LEU A 43 23.94 5.05 -2.97
CA LEU A 43 24.38 5.56 -1.67
C LEU A 43 23.21 6.14 -0.86
N VAL A 44 22.29 6.86 -1.51
CA VAL A 44 21.10 7.39 -0.83
C VAL A 44 20.17 6.26 -0.41
N GLU A 45 19.83 5.34 -1.31
CA GLU A 45 18.92 4.22 -1.04
C GLU A 45 19.41 3.25 0.03
N THR A 46 20.72 3.24 0.30
CA THR A 46 21.34 2.44 1.37
C THR A 46 21.61 3.25 2.65
N GLY A 47 21.16 4.51 2.71
CA GLY A 47 21.34 5.38 3.88
C GLY A 47 22.76 5.93 4.06
N LYS A 48 23.68 5.66 3.14
CA LYS A 48 25.05 6.19 3.16
C LYS A 48 25.14 7.67 2.79
N LYS A 49 24.10 8.21 2.15
CA LYS A 49 23.91 9.65 1.93
C LYS A 49 22.47 10.05 2.29
N PRO A 50 22.26 11.28 2.78
CA PRO A 50 20.92 11.76 3.11
C PRO A 50 20.08 11.97 1.85
N VAL A 51 18.76 11.85 2.01
CA VAL A 51 17.78 12.24 0.97
C VAL A 51 17.71 13.76 0.94
N THR A 52 17.96 14.36 -0.23
CA THR A 52 17.76 15.80 -0.45
C THR A 52 16.36 16.06 -0.99
N LEU A 53 15.85 17.28 -0.78
CA LEU A 53 14.55 17.69 -1.34
C LEU A 53 14.53 17.61 -2.88
N GLU A 54 15.61 18.01 -3.54
CA GLU A 54 15.75 17.92 -4.99
C GLU A 54 15.66 16.47 -5.49
N LEU A 55 16.30 15.53 -4.79
CA LEU A 55 16.24 14.12 -5.12
C LEU A 55 14.83 13.55 -4.91
N LEU A 56 14.17 13.96 -3.82
CA LEU A 56 12.79 13.58 -3.53
C LEU A 56 11.86 14.02 -4.67
N THR A 57 11.94 15.28 -5.10
CA THR A 57 11.17 15.81 -6.23
C THR A 57 11.49 15.09 -7.54
N ALA A 58 12.76 14.73 -7.77
CA ALA A 58 13.14 13.96 -8.96
C ALA A 58 12.54 12.56 -8.96
N TYR A 59 12.48 11.89 -7.80
CA TYR A 59 11.80 10.62 -7.65
C TYR A 59 10.29 10.76 -7.83
N GLU A 60 9.65 11.77 -7.24
CA GLU A 60 8.21 12.05 -7.39
C GLU A 60 7.83 12.24 -8.85
N ARG A 61 8.63 12.98 -9.62
CA ARG A 61 8.38 13.15 -11.06
C ARG A 61 8.42 11.83 -11.85
N VAL A 62 9.26 10.88 -11.45
CA VAL A 62 9.39 9.59 -12.16
C VAL A 62 8.34 8.58 -11.69
N LEU A 63 8.02 8.59 -10.41
CA LEU A 63 7.14 7.60 -9.78
C LEU A 63 5.68 8.10 -9.68
N GLY A 64 5.44 9.39 -9.95
CA GLY A 64 4.19 10.13 -9.78
C GLY A 64 4.13 10.90 -8.44
N ASP A 65 3.26 11.93 -8.35
CA ASP A 65 2.99 12.73 -7.13
C ASP A 65 2.59 11.88 -5.89
N GLY A 66 2.39 10.57 -6.06
CA GLY A 66 2.08 9.58 -5.04
C GLY A 66 3.28 8.73 -4.59
N MET A 67 4.49 9.30 -4.58
CA MET A 67 5.73 8.59 -4.20
C MET A 67 5.72 8.07 -2.75
N LYS A 68 4.78 8.55 -1.93
CA LYS A 68 4.25 7.85 -0.76
C LYS A 68 2.77 7.60 -1.00
N ARG A 69 2.36 6.34 -1.21
CA ARG A 69 1.03 5.94 -0.73
C ARG A 69 1.08 6.22 0.77
N PRO A 70 0.27 7.15 1.29
CA PRO A 70 0.29 7.41 2.72
C PRO A 70 -0.15 6.13 3.42
N ASP A 71 0.45 5.83 4.57
CA ASP A 71 -0.06 4.73 5.36
C ASP A 71 -1.47 5.08 5.86
N LEU A 72 -2.26 4.05 6.11
CA LEU A 72 -3.53 4.20 6.82
C LEU A 72 -3.27 4.70 8.24
N VAL A 73 -4.20 5.49 8.78
CA VAL A 73 -4.12 6.05 10.14
C VAL A 73 -4.70 5.03 11.12
N HIS A 74 -3.85 4.14 11.66
CA HIS A 74 -4.26 3.11 12.62
C HIS A 74 -3.28 3.00 13.80
N PRO A 75 -3.78 2.89 15.05
CA PRO A 75 -2.94 2.96 16.27
C PRO A 75 -2.00 1.78 16.44
N ARG A 76 -2.28 0.64 15.81
CA ARG A 76 -1.45 -0.59 15.87
C ARG A 76 -0.86 -0.97 14.51
N LEU A 77 -0.61 0.01 13.64
CA LEU A 77 -0.01 -0.24 12.34
C LEU A 77 1.41 -0.78 12.52
N ILE A 78 1.70 -1.94 11.91
CA ILE A 78 3.03 -2.56 11.94
C ILE A 78 3.83 -2.05 10.75
N LYS A 79 5.10 -1.72 10.99
CA LYS A 79 6.08 -1.31 9.96
C LYS A 79 7.31 -2.20 10.03
N ILE A 80 8.03 -2.29 8.91
CA ILE A 80 9.35 -2.88 8.82
C ILE A 80 10.30 -1.76 8.43
N ASP A 81 11.23 -1.41 9.30
CA ASP A 81 12.09 -0.24 9.12
C ASP A 81 13.55 -0.64 8.87
N THR A 82 13.90 -1.92 9.06
CA THR A 82 15.27 -2.43 8.89
C THR A 82 15.39 -3.54 7.84
N PRO A 83 16.55 -3.67 7.17
CA PRO A 83 16.84 -4.80 6.29
C PRO A 83 16.72 -6.17 6.98
N GLN A 84 17.12 -6.26 8.26
CA GLN A 84 17.11 -7.50 9.04
C GLN A 84 15.68 -7.97 9.33
N GLU A 85 14.79 -7.05 9.70
CA GLU A 85 13.36 -7.36 9.86
C GLU A 85 12.75 -7.82 8.53
N ARG A 86 13.10 -7.18 7.41
CA ARG A 86 12.63 -7.60 6.08
C ARG A 86 13.09 -9.03 5.75
N GLU A 87 14.36 -9.35 5.98
CA GLU A 87 14.91 -10.69 5.75
C GLU A 87 14.22 -11.75 6.60
N ARG A 88 13.97 -11.44 7.88
CA ARG A 88 13.20 -12.30 8.78
C ARG A 88 11.78 -12.53 8.25
N VAL A 89 11.07 -11.49 7.85
CA VAL A 89 9.70 -11.62 7.33
C VAL A 89 9.66 -12.44 6.05
N LEU A 90 10.61 -12.23 5.13
CA LEU A 90 10.72 -13.04 3.92
C LEU A 90 10.96 -14.52 4.24
N ALA A 91 11.88 -14.82 5.17
CA ALA A 91 12.15 -16.19 5.59
C ALA A 91 10.94 -16.85 6.25
N ALA A 92 10.21 -16.12 7.10
CA ALA A 92 9.00 -16.63 7.73
C ALA A 92 7.91 -16.95 6.70
N VAL A 93 7.64 -16.04 5.77
CA VAL A 93 6.64 -16.27 4.72
C VAL A 93 7.03 -17.46 3.84
N GLU A 94 8.30 -17.59 3.49
CA GLU A 94 8.79 -18.75 2.71
C GLU A 94 8.58 -20.07 3.43
N ALA A 95 8.67 -20.08 4.77
CA ALA A 95 8.39 -21.23 5.60
C ALA A 95 6.89 -21.48 5.84
N GLY A 96 5.99 -20.67 5.27
CA GLY A 96 4.55 -20.77 5.49
C GLY A 96 4.12 -20.24 6.86
N GLU A 97 4.91 -19.36 7.47
CA GLU A 97 4.58 -18.68 8.72
C GLU A 97 4.11 -17.23 8.45
N PRO A 98 2.90 -16.85 8.88
CA PRO A 98 2.37 -15.51 8.59
C PRO A 98 3.04 -14.37 9.37
N ASP A 99 3.83 -14.66 10.42
CA ASP A 99 4.58 -13.71 11.26
C ASP A 99 3.85 -12.36 11.49
N VAL A 100 4.41 -11.25 10.99
CA VAL A 100 3.86 -9.89 11.15
C VAL A 100 2.46 -9.73 10.57
N PHE A 101 2.11 -10.49 9.52
CA PHE A 101 0.80 -10.42 8.86
C PHE A 101 -0.32 -10.98 9.73
N ALA A 102 -0.02 -11.79 10.75
CA ALA A 102 -1.01 -12.29 11.70
C ALA A 102 -1.20 -11.39 12.93
N GLN A 103 -0.26 -10.46 13.20
CA GLN A 103 -0.18 -9.72 14.47
C GLN A 103 -1.02 -8.44 14.49
N GLY A 104 -1.16 -7.78 13.34
CA GLY A 104 -1.84 -6.50 13.22
C GLY A 104 -1.89 -6.01 11.78
N PRO A 105 -2.57 -4.89 11.48
CA PRO A 105 -2.56 -4.32 10.14
C PRO A 105 -1.14 -3.89 9.76
N THR A 106 -0.72 -4.23 8.55
CA THR A 106 0.60 -3.90 8.02
C THR A 106 0.56 -2.62 7.19
N SER A 107 1.65 -1.85 7.22
CA SER A 107 1.80 -0.67 6.37
C SER A 107 2.01 -1.04 4.90
N SER A 108 1.61 -0.15 4.00
CA SER A 108 1.83 -0.32 2.55
C SER A 108 3.32 -0.42 2.19
N SER A 109 4.19 0.12 3.05
CA SER A 109 5.64 0.00 2.90
C SER A 109 6.16 -1.43 3.11
N ILE A 110 5.46 -2.27 3.89
CA ILE A 110 5.82 -3.68 4.05
C ILE A 110 5.61 -4.41 2.72
N ASP A 111 4.44 -4.24 2.10
CA ASP A 111 4.11 -4.87 0.83
C ASP A 111 5.14 -4.49 -0.24
N ALA A 112 5.46 -3.20 -0.35
CA ALA A 112 6.48 -2.70 -1.26
C ALA A 112 7.89 -3.26 -0.97
N ALA A 113 8.20 -3.56 0.29
CA ALA A 113 9.49 -4.11 0.70
C ALA A 113 9.60 -5.61 0.40
N ILE A 114 8.52 -6.38 0.58
CA ILE A 114 8.56 -7.84 0.48
C ILE A 114 8.18 -8.36 -0.92
N CYS A 115 7.17 -7.78 -1.58
CA CYS A 115 6.64 -8.28 -2.86
C CYS A 115 7.68 -8.52 -3.94
N PRO A 116 8.71 -7.65 -4.14
CA PRO A 116 9.73 -7.88 -5.16
C PRO A 116 10.60 -9.12 -4.95
N ASN A 117 10.57 -9.72 -3.75
CA ASN A 117 11.45 -10.81 -3.34
C ASN A 117 10.68 -12.09 -2.96
N LEU A 118 9.36 -12.11 -3.16
CA LEU A 118 8.56 -13.32 -2.88
C LEU A 118 8.78 -14.37 -3.97
N SER A 119 8.95 -15.61 -3.54
CA SER A 119 8.91 -16.78 -4.43
C SER A 119 7.46 -17.15 -4.78
N GLU A 120 7.25 -17.98 -5.80
CA GLU A 120 5.91 -18.53 -6.09
C GLU A 120 5.35 -19.35 -4.92
N ASN A 121 6.20 -20.02 -4.14
CA ASN A 121 5.80 -20.75 -2.94
C ASN A 121 5.25 -19.81 -1.86
N ALA A 122 5.98 -18.73 -1.56
CA ALA A 122 5.54 -17.67 -0.66
C ALA A 122 4.23 -17.01 -1.12
N ILE A 123 4.07 -16.77 -2.43
CA ILE A 123 2.82 -16.25 -3.00
C ILE A 123 1.66 -17.23 -2.80
N GLY A 124 1.91 -18.54 -2.97
CA GLY A 124 0.93 -19.59 -2.68
C GLY A 124 0.44 -19.58 -1.22
N HIS A 125 1.33 -19.30 -0.26
CA HIS A 125 0.95 -19.10 1.13
C HIS A 125 0.03 -17.89 1.31
N PHE A 126 0.31 -16.75 0.67
CA PHE A 126 -0.59 -15.60 0.71
C PHE A 126 -1.97 -15.89 0.09
N ARG A 127 -2.04 -16.64 -1.02
CA ARG A 127 -3.34 -17.08 -1.59
C ARG A 127 -4.13 -17.92 -0.59
N THR A 128 -3.45 -18.86 0.08
CA THR A 128 -4.06 -19.69 1.12
C THR A 128 -4.53 -18.83 2.29
N TRP A 129 -3.69 -17.92 2.79
CA TRP A 129 -4.03 -17.07 3.91
C TRP A 129 -5.13 -16.06 3.59
N ALA A 130 -5.26 -15.58 2.36
CA ALA A 130 -6.34 -14.67 1.97
C ALA A 130 -7.73 -15.32 2.10
N ILE A 131 -7.83 -16.63 1.90
CA ILE A 131 -9.08 -17.39 1.96
C ILE A 131 -9.28 -18.07 3.32
N GLU A 132 -8.25 -18.75 3.82
CA GLU A 132 -8.33 -19.67 4.95
C GLU A 132 -7.65 -19.14 6.22
N GLY A 133 -7.02 -17.96 6.16
CA GLY A 133 -6.34 -17.36 7.29
C GLY A 133 -7.24 -17.27 8.52
N LYS A 134 -6.73 -17.64 9.70
CA LYS A 134 -7.54 -17.78 10.93
C LYS A 134 -8.25 -16.49 11.36
N THR A 135 -7.64 -15.33 11.11
CA THR A 135 -8.18 -14.02 11.53
C THR A 135 -8.50 -13.17 10.31
N SER A 136 -9.49 -12.29 10.42
CA SER A 136 -9.80 -11.32 9.35
C SER A 136 -8.64 -10.37 9.08
N THR A 137 -7.80 -10.08 10.09
CA THR A 137 -6.57 -9.29 9.91
C THR A 137 -5.56 -10.00 9.02
N LEU A 138 -5.30 -11.28 9.27
CA LEU A 138 -4.40 -12.06 8.41
C LEU A 138 -4.92 -12.12 6.97
N ARG A 139 -6.21 -12.40 6.80
CA ARG A 139 -6.83 -12.44 5.47
C ARG A 139 -6.73 -11.09 4.75
N ALA A 140 -7.04 -9.98 5.44
CA ALA A 140 -6.95 -8.64 4.86
C ALA A 140 -5.50 -8.25 4.49
N ASN A 141 -4.53 -8.53 5.35
CA ASN A 141 -3.13 -8.28 5.04
C ASN A 141 -2.64 -9.12 3.85
N ALA A 142 -3.05 -10.39 3.77
CA ALA A 142 -2.72 -11.26 2.64
C ALA A 142 -3.34 -10.73 1.33
N ILE A 143 -4.56 -10.20 1.38
CA ILE A 143 -5.20 -9.54 0.24
C ILE A 143 -4.41 -8.32 -0.21
N SER A 144 -3.89 -7.49 0.71
CA SER A 144 -3.04 -6.33 0.36
C SER A 144 -1.78 -6.74 -0.40
N VAL A 145 -1.10 -7.79 0.07
CA VAL A 145 0.07 -8.34 -0.62
C VAL A 145 -0.30 -8.90 -2.01
N LEU A 146 -1.36 -9.69 -2.12
CA LEU A 146 -1.82 -10.22 -3.42
C LEU A 146 -2.31 -9.13 -4.37
N GLY A 147 -2.94 -8.09 -3.81
CA GLY A 147 -3.43 -6.91 -4.51
C GLY A 147 -2.33 -6.24 -5.31
N PHE A 148 -1.16 -6.15 -4.69
CA PHE A 148 0.07 -5.56 -5.21
C PHE A 148 0.78 -6.43 -6.26
N LEU A 149 0.68 -7.75 -6.14
CA LEU A 149 1.36 -8.68 -7.04
C LEU A 149 0.65 -8.75 -8.40
N PRO A 150 1.39 -8.82 -9.52
CA PRO A 150 0.78 -9.01 -10.83
C PRO A 150 0.16 -10.42 -10.92
N GLY A 151 -0.78 -10.59 -11.85
CA GLY A 151 -1.31 -11.90 -12.21
C GLY A 151 -2.82 -12.01 -12.03
N ARG A 152 -3.46 -12.69 -12.99
CA ARG A 152 -4.92 -12.88 -13.00
C ARG A 152 -5.39 -13.70 -11.80
N GLU A 153 -4.66 -14.75 -11.45
CA GLU A 153 -4.97 -15.61 -10.32
C GLU A 153 -5.00 -14.83 -9.00
N ASN A 154 -4.00 -13.98 -8.75
CA ASN A 154 -3.96 -13.12 -7.56
C ASN A 154 -5.18 -12.19 -7.51
N ALA A 155 -5.51 -11.54 -8.62
CA ALA A 155 -6.67 -10.66 -8.72
C ALA A 155 -8.01 -11.40 -8.51
N GLU A 156 -8.12 -12.64 -8.99
CA GLU A 156 -9.30 -13.48 -8.78
C GLU A 156 -9.47 -13.87 -7.31
N VAL A 157 -8.38 -14.23 -6.62
CA VAL A 157 -8.39 -14.50 -5.16
C VAL A 157 -8.80 -13.26 -4.37
N VAL A 158 -8.24 -12.09 -4.70
CA VAL A 158 -8.60 -10.80 -4.09
C VAL A 158 -10.10 -10.53 -4.26
N ALA A 159 -10.60 -10.61 -5.50
CA ALA A 159 -12.01 -10.37 -5.78
C ALA A 159 -12.93 -11.40 -5.09
N GLN A 160 -12.55 -12.67 -5.05
CA GLN A 160 -13.30 -13.73 -4.36
C GLN A 160 -13.41 -13.44 -2.86
N ALA A 161 -12.29 -13.14 -2.20
CA ALA A 161 -12.25 -12.88 -0.77
C ALA A 161 -13.10 -11.63 -0.41
N LEU A 162 -12.92 -10.54 -1.16
CA LEU A 162 -13.69 -9.30 -0.94
C LEU A 162 -15.19 -9.46 -1.23
N ASN A 163 -15.59 -10.34 -2.15
CA ASN A 163 -17.00 -10.63 -2.38
C ASN A 163 -17.64 -11.47 -1.26
N THR A 164 -16.90 -12.46 -0.75
CA THR A 164 -17.46 -13.52 0.11
C THR A 164 -17.27 -13.29 1.60
N ASP A 165 -16.25 -12.54 2.02
CA ASP A 165 -15.98 -12.26 3.43
C ASP A 165 -16.29 -10.79 3.78
N PRO A 166 -17.47 -10.51 4.37
CA PRO A 166 -17.85 -9.14 4.72
C PRO A 166 -16.95 -8.50 5.78
N LYS A 167 -16.34 -9.30 6.68
CA LYS A 167 -15.44 -8.75 7.71
C LYS A 167 -14.14 -8.28 7.09
N VAL A 168 -13.59 -9.08 6.18
CA VAL A 168 -12.37 -8.72 5.45
C VAL A 168 -12.63 -7.55 4.52
N ARG A 169 -13.74 -7.58 3.75
CA ARG A 169 -14.16 -6.45 2.92
C ARG A 169 -14.24 -5.15 3.72
N ARG A 170 -14.88 -5.18 4.90
CA ARG A 170 -14.97 -4.01 5.79
C ARG A 170 -13.59 -3.45 6.17
N LEU A 171 -12.63 -4.32 6.50
CA LEU A 171 -11.27 -3.91 6.85
C LEU A 171 -10.54 -3.30 5.65
N CYS A 172 -10.57 -3.95 4.49
CA CYS A 172 -9.94 -3.45 3.26
C CYS A 172 -10.53 -2.09 2.82
N VAL A 173 -11.86 -1.95 2.87
CA VAL A 173 -12.55 -0.69 2.58
C VAL A 173 -12.13 0.41 3.55
N ALA A 174 -12.09 0.13 4.86
CA ALA A 174 -11.67 1.12 5.85
C ALA A 174 -10.19 1.50 5.70
N SER A 175 -9.31 0.55 5.39
CA SER A 175 -7.89 0.80 5.09
C SER A 175 -7.73 1.74 3.91
N GLU A 176 -8.48 1.52 2.83
CA GLU A 176 -8.45 2.34 1.63
C GLU A 176 -8.98 3.76 1.89
N VAL A 177 -10.10 3.89 2.61
CA VAL A 177 -10.65 5.20 3.02
C VAL A 177 -9.65 5.95 3.90
N SER A 178 -9.09 5.29 4.92
CA SER A 178 -8.12 5.89 5.82
C SER A 178 -6.86 6.33 5.08
N ARG A 179 -6.34 5.50 4.18
CA ARG A 179 -5.22 5.84 3.31
C ARG A 179 -5.52 7.07 2.46
N LEU A 180 -6.61 7.04 1.70
CA LEU A 180 -6.93 8.10 0.75
C LEU A 180 -7.26 9.42 1.46
N MET A 181 -8.00 9.38 2.56
CA MET A 181 -8.54 10.59 3.19
C MET A 181 -7.79 11.03 4.43
N GLN A 182 -6.92 10.16 4.98
CA GLN A 182 -6.19 10.39 6.23
C GLN A 182 -7.13 10.66 7.41
N TRP A 183 -8.32 10.05 7.36
CA TRP A 183 -9.25 10.03 8.48
C TRP A 183 -8.82 8.99 9.50
N ASP A 184 -9.19 9.22 10.76
CA ASP A 184 -8.95 8.26 11.82
C ASP A 184 -9.65 6.92 11.55
N TRP A 185 -9.18 5.88 12.23
CA TRP A 185 -9.70 4.54 12.04
C TRP A 185 -11.21 4.41 12.35
N PRO A 186 -11.75 4.97 13.44
CA PRO A 186 -13.19 4.94 13.70
C PRO A 186 -14.03 5.57 12.58
N THR A 187 -13.64 6.74 12.07
CA THR A 187 -14.31 7.41 10.96
C THR A 187 -14.24 6.57 9.70
N SER A 188 -13.07 5.99 9.42
CA SER A 188 -12.87 5.14 8.23
C SER A 188 -13.70 3.86 8.30
N LEU A 189 -13.86 3.26 9.49
CA LEU A 189 -14.77 2.15 9.73
C LEU A 189 -16.23 2.54 9.52
N GLN A 190 -16.65 3.71 10.01
CA GLN A 190 -18.01 4.21 9.81
C GLN A 190 -18.33 4.37 8.32
N VAL A 191 -17.40 4.93 7.54
CA VAL A 191 -17.55 5.06 6.08
C VAL A 191 -17.53 3.70 5.38
N ALA A 192 -16.78 2.73 5.89
CA ALA A 192 -16.80 1.37 5.35
C ALA A 192 -18.15 0.66 5.60
N ASP A 193 -18.80 0.95 6.72
CA ASP A 193 -20.13 0.43 7.07
C ASP A 193 -21.24 1.12 6.28
N ASP A 194 -21.16 2.46 6.16
CA ASP A 194 -22.08 3.28 5.37
C ASP A 194 -21.30 4.38 4.62
N PRO A 195 -21.01 4.17 3.33
CA PRO A 195 -20.26 5.15 2.53
C PRO A 195 -20.93 6.52 2.43
N THR A 196 -22.24 6.61 2.63
CA THR A 196 -22.97 7.90 2.57
C THR A 196 -22.62 8.83 3.72
N THR A 197 -22.02 8.29 4.80
CA THR A 197 -21.55 9.06 5.96
C THR A 197 -20.19 9.74 5.75
N ALA A 198 -19.56 9.58 4.57
CA ALA A 198 -18.26 10.18 4.27
C ALA A 198 -18.24 11.70 4.51
N PRO A 199 -17.38 12.22 5.42
CA PRO A 199 -17.32 13.65 5.74
C PRO A 199 -17.05 14.56 4.53
N ASP A 200 -16.34 14.05 3.52
CA ASP A 200 -16.09 14.73 2.25
C ASP A 200 -16.23 13.73 1.08
N ALA A 201 -17.49 13.39 0.79
CA ALA A 201 -17.85 12.39 -0.23
C ALA A 201 -17.31 12.75 -1.62
N LYS A 202 -17.30 14.05 -2.00
CA LYS A 202 -16.82 14.49 -3.31
C LYS A 202 -15.32 14.27 -3.47
N LYS A 203 -14.52 14.66 -2.46
CA LYS A 203 -13.07 14.42 -2.47
C LYS A 203 -12.74 12.94 -2.43
N LEU A 204 -13.46 12.15 -1.63
CA LEU A 204 -13.31 10.70 -1.58
C LEU A 204 -13.61 10.08 -2.96
N GLY A 205 -14.74 10.44 -3.58
CA GLY A 205 -15.12 9.98 -4.91
C GLY A 205 -14.07 10.31 -5.99
N ALA A 206 -13.52 11.52 -5.98
CA ALA A 206 -12.46 11.91 -6.92
C ALA A 206 -11.17 11.09 -6.75
N LYS A 207 -10.81 10.70 -5.52
CA LYS A 207 -9.66 9.83 -5.26
C LYS A 207 -9.93 8.39 -5.67
N LEU A 208 -11.09 7.84 -5.32
CA LEU A 208 -11.49 6.50 -5.70
C LEU A 208 -11.58 6.33 -7.22
N ALA A 209 -12.04 7.35 -7.96
CA ALA A 209 -12.07 7.30 -9.42
C ALA A 209 -10.68 7.07 -10.05
N LYS A 210 -9.61 7.58 -9.41
CA LYS A 210 -8.22 7.32 -9.84
C LYS A 210 -7.79 5.90 -9.51
N GLU A 211 -8.09 5.43 -8.30
CA GLU A 211 -7.74 4.08 -7.85
C GLU A 211 -8.48 2.99 -8.63
N ALA A 212 -9.75 3.22 -9.01
CA ALA A 212 -10.58 2.29 -9.78
C ALA A 212 -10.01 1.92 -11.15
N VAL A 213 -9.11 2.75 -11.70
CA VAL A 213 -8.46 2.54 -13.00
C VAL A 213 -6.96 2.29 -12.90
N ASP A 214 -6.38 2.24 -11.69
CA ASP A 214 -4.94 1.99 -11.52
C ASP A 214 -4.63 0.49 -11.72
N PRO A 215 -3.92 0.07 -12.77
CA PRO A 215 -3.67 -1.33 -13.05
C PRO A 215 -2.76 -2.03 -12.03
N LYS A 216 -2.08 -1.27 -11.15
CA LYS A 216 -1.02 -1.77 -10.26
C LYS A 216 -1.54 -2.51 -9.04
N ASP A 217 -2.80 -2.29 -8.67
CA ASP A 217 -3.34 -2.81 -7.43
C ASP A 217 -4.76 -3.34 -7.66
N SER A 218 -4.93 -4.65 -7.55
CA SER A 218 -6.24 -5.29 -7.75
C SER A 218 -7.16 -5.11 -6.54
N GLU A 219 -6.65 -5.00 -5.31
CA GLU A 219 -7.46 -4.73 -4.12
C GLU A 219 -8.00 -3.31 -4.20
N SER A 220 -7.12 -2.32 -4.37
CA SER A 220 -7.50 -0.91 -4.43
C SER A 220 -8.54 -0.65 -5.51
N ARG A 221 -8.37 -1.23 -6.72
CA ARG A 221 -9.36 -1.14 -7.80
C ARG A 221 -10.71 -1.70 -7.41
N TRP A 222 -10.73 -2.89 -6.81
CA TRP A 222 -11.98 -3.55 -6.41
C TRP A 222 -12.71 -2.71 -5.35
N VAL A 223 -11.97 -2.28 -4.31
CA VAL A 223 -12.50 -1.46 -3.21
C VAL A 223 -13.02 -0.12 -3.75
N ALA A 224 -12.27 0.52 -4.65
CA ALA A 224 -12.67 1.78 -5.26
C ALA A 224 -13.97 1.64 -6.07
N GLY A 225 -14.11 0.59 -6.88
CA GLY A 225 -15.36 0.31 -7.60
C GLY A 225 -16.54 0.07 -6.65
N TRP A 226 -16.33 -0.70 -5.59
CA TRP A 226 -17.35 -1.00 -4.59
C TRP A 226 -17.82 0.24 -3.82
N LEU A 227 -16.88 1.12 -3.44
CA LEU A 227 -17.15 2.37 -2.74
C LEU A 227 -17.84 3.40 -3.64
N LEU A 228 -17.36 3.59 -4.88
CA LEU A 228 -17.97 4.54 -5.83
C LEU A 228 -19.44 4.21 -6.09
N GLN A 229 -19.78 2.94 -6.26
CA GLN A 229 -21.16 2.49 -6.44
C GLN A 229 -22.06 2.91 -5.26
N ARG A 230 -21.52 2.90 -4.03
CA ARG A 230 -22.27 3.20 -2.80
C ARG A 230 -22.23 4.67 -2.39
N LEU A 231 -21.23 5.41 -2.85
CA LEU A 231 -21.15 6.85 -2.70
C LEU A 231 -22.07 7.59 -3.67
N ALA A 232 -22.48 6.96 -4.77
CA ALA A 232 -23.31 7.58 -5.81
C ALA A 232 -24.48 8.45 -5.29
N PRO A 233 -25.26 8.05 -4.26
CA PRO A 233 -26.35 8.88 -3.72
C PRO A 233 -25.93 10.23 -3.14
N VAL A 234 -24.66 10.38 -2.73
CA VAL A 234 -24.13 11.58 -2.06
C VAL A 234 -23.07 12.33 -2.88
N LEU A 235 -22.80 11.92 -4.12
CA LEU A 235 -21.77 12.53 -4.97
C LEU A 235 -22.19 13.82 -5.67
N GLY A 236 -23.50 14.09 -5.78
CA GLY A 236 -24.09 15.39 -6.16
C GLY A 236 -23.44 16.10 -7.34
#